data_AF-A0AAX2URS4-F1
#
_entry.id   AF-A0AAX2URS4-F1
#
_cell.length_a   1.000
_cell.length_b   1.000
_cell.length_c   1.000
_cell.angle_alpha   90.00
_cell.angle_beta   90.00
_cell.angle_gamma   90.00
#
_symmetry.space_group_name_H-M   'P 1'
#
loop_
_entity.id
_entity.type
_entity.pdbx_description
1 polymer ?
#
loop_
_entity_poly.entity_id
_entity_poly.type
_entity_poly.pdbx_seq_one_letter_code
_entity_poly.pdbx_strand_id
1 'polypeptide(L)'
;MRLFLLLLSLFAATVSSDEKPRLPYYDWGRCPFEGCTYKTWTTKQEVIVRAEPSLTAKALFRLPRGQQVEGLTGVVITEQPGIVEILRSVKLGYNEEGKGPLLNMKAGETLYILGGLGEGNSLFWYKGKTYILDYDYARKEIRYGRSPQNRWWIKIRDKQGREGWVAEAKNFAHMDRLE
;
A
#
# COMPACT_ATOMS: atom_id res chain seq x y z
N MET A 1 -38.61 29.34 -37.86
CA MET A 1 -38.39 28.90 -36.46
C MET A 1 -38.28 27.37 -36.47
N ARG A 2 -37.07 26.81 -36.57
CA ARG A 2 -36.82 25.36 -36.58
C ARG A 2 -36.18 24.99 -35.24
N LEU A 3 -36.94 24.28 -34.42
CA LEU A 3 -36.53 23.82 -33.09
C LEU A 3 -35.62 22.59 -33.28
N PHE A 4 -34.32 22.73 -33.02
CA PHE A 4 -33.38 21.61 -32.95
C PHE A 4 -33.48 21.00 -31.55
N LEU A 5 -34.04 19.79 -31.43
CA LEU A 5 -33.98 19.00 -30.21
C LEU A 5 -32.59 18.34 -30.11
N LEU A 6 -31.75 18.83 -29.20
CA LEU A 6 -30.53 18.18 -28.76
C LEU A 6 -30.89 17.04 -27.80
N LEU A 7 -30.86 15.81 -28.29
CA LEU A 7 -30.86 14.59 -27.46
C LEU A 7 -29.49 14.46 -26.78
N LEU A 8 -29.39 14.91 -25.52
CA LEU A 8 -28.27 14.52 -24.66
C LEU A 8 -28.44 13.05 -24.26
N SER A 9 -27.71 12.17 -24.92
CA SER A 9 -27.52 10.79 -24.47
C SER A 9 -26.64 10.79 -23.21
N LEU A 10 -27.25 10.66 -22.03
CA LEU A 10 -26.53 10.32 -20.80
C LEU A 10 -26.00 8.88 -20.93
N PHE A 11 -24.72 8.74 -21.26
CA PHE A 11 -24.00 7.50 -20.99
C PHE A 11 -23.86 7.35 -19.48
N ALA A 12 -24.77 6.59 -18.86
CA ALA A 12 -24.55 6.08 -17.52
C ALA A 12 -23.35 5.12 -17.59
N ALA A 13 -22.18 5.58 -17.17
CA ALA A 13 -21.04 4.70 -16.92
C ALA A 13 -21.48 3.72 -15.82
N THR A 14 -21.79 2.48 -16.21
CA THR A 14 -21.98 1.39 -15.26
C THR A 14 -20.63 1.17 -14.59
N VAL A 15 -20.43 1.76 -13.41
CA VAL A 15 -19.29 1.42 -12.55
C VAL A 15 -19.44 -0.06 -12.23
N SER A 16 -18.64 -0.87 -12.92
CA SER A 16 -18.64 -2.31 -12.74
C SER A 16 -18.24 -2.60 -11.29
N SER A 17 -19.07 -3.37 -10.59
CA SER A 17 -18.93 -3.68 -9.18
C SER A 17 -17.75 -4.63 -8.86
N ASP A 18 -16.93 -4.95 -9.86
CA ASP A 18 -15.84 -5.95 -9.79
C ASP A 18 -14.48 -5.36 -10.24
N GLU A 19 -14.32 -4.04 -10.08
CA GLU A 19 -13.09 -3.34 -10.48
C GLU A 19 -11.89 -3.73 -9.60
N LYS A 20 -10.99 -4.53 -10.19
CA LYS A 20 -9.68 -4.85 -9.63
C LYS A 20 -8.82 -3.59 -9.49
N PRO A 21 -7.91 -3.51 -8.51
CA PRO A 21 -6.98 -2.39 -8.43
C PRO A 21 -6.08 -2.35 -9.66
N ARG A 22 -5.72 -1.14 -10.11
CA ARG A 22 -4.67 -0.97 -11.11
C ARG A 22 -3.31 -1.33 -10.48
N LEU A 23 -2.51 -2.10 -11.21
CA LEU A 23 -1.22 -2.59 -10.74
C LEU A 23 -0.07 -2.07 -11.62
N PRO A 24 1.11 -1.81 -11.04
CA PRO A 24 1.37 -1.84 -9.60
C PRO A 24 0.62 -0.72 -8.86
N TYR A 25 0.15 -1.02 -7.65
CA TYR A 25 -0.48 -0.02 -6.77
C TYR A 25 0.60 0.66 -5.93
N TYR A 26 0.54 1.98 -5.80
CA TYR A 26 1.53 2.78 -5.07
C TYR A 26 0.88 3.43 -3.85
N ASP A 27 1.24 2.95 -2.66
CA ASP A 27 0.82 3.52 -1.39
C ASP A 27 1.88 4.49 -0.87
N TRP A 28 1.79 5.75 -1.29
CA TRP A 28 2.77 6.80 -0.99
C TRP A 28 2.67 7.29 0.45
N GLY A 29 3.82 7.61 1.05
CA GLY A 29 3.91 8.09 2.43
C GLY A 29 3.78 6.98 3.49
N ARG A 30 3.52 5.73 3.08
CA ARG A 30 3.27 4.61 4.00
C ARG A 30 4.51 4.19 4.76
N CYS A 31 4.40 4.05 6.08
CA CYS A 31 5.31 3.28 6.93
C CYS A 31 4.63 1.91 7.20
N PRO A 32 5.18 0.78 6.71
CA PRO A 32 4.39 -0.45 6.55
C PRO A 32 4.29 -1.34 7.79
N PHE A 33 4.82 -0.94 8.94
CA PHE A 33 4.78 -1.76 10.17
C PHE A 33 4.59 -0.89 11.41
N GLU A 34 4.23 -1.53 12.53
CA GLU A 34 4.01 -0.89 13.83
C GLU A 34 5.28 -0.18 14.31
N GLY A 35 5.14 1.00 14.91
CA GLY A 35 6.30 1.76 15.41
C GLY A 35 7.19 2.40 14.33
N CYS A 36 7.01 2.06 13.05
CA CYS A 36 7.76 2.61 11.93
C CYS A 36 7.72 4.15 11.92
N THR A 37 8.89 4.77 11.75
CA THR A 37 9.06 6.24 11.70
C THR A 37 10.14 6.66 10.71
N TYR A 38 9.82 7.61 9.84
CA TYR A 38 10.82 8.33 9.04
C TYR A 38 11.64 9.25 9.95
N LYS A 39 12.85 8.80 10.30
CA LYS A 39 13.80 9.47 11.21
C LYS A 39 15.23 9.14 10.78
N THR A 40 16.20 9.46 11.63
CA THR A 40 17.58 9.01 11.44
C THR A 40 17.69 7.50 11.64
N TRP A 41 18.20 6.80 10.63
CA TRP A 41 18.44 5.36 10.64
C TRP A 41 19.90 5.05 10.29
N THR A 42 20.30 3.80 10.53
CA THR A 42 21.66 3.33 10.23
C THR A 42 21.61 2.21 9.20
N THR A 43 22.39 2.32 8.12
CA THR A 43 22.55 1.24 7.14
C THR A 43 23.18 -0.01 7.78
N LYS A 44 22.52 -1.15 7.65
CA LYS A 44 23.01 -2.47 8.12
C LYS A 44 23.91 -3.15 7.10
N GLN A 45 23.86 -2.73 5.84
CA GLN A 45 24.73 -3.23 4.77
C GLN A 45 24.94 -2.14 3.72
N GLU A 46 25.78 -2.41 2.73
CA GLU A 46 25.85 -1.50 1.59
C GLU A 46 24.49 -1.43 0.88
N VAL A 47 24.03 -0.23 0.58
CA VAL A 47 22.80 0.01 -0.19
C VAL A 47 23.09 0.80 -1.45
N ILE A 48 22.38 0.46 -2.52
CA ILE A 48 22.41 1.21 -3.79
C ILE A 48 21.26 2.21 -3.78
N VAL A 49 21.60 3.48 -3.84
CA VAL A 49 20.63 4.58 -3.91
C VAL A 49 20.32 4.87 -5.37
N ARG A 50 19.05 4.97 -5.72
CA ARG A 50 18.54 5.10 -7.10
C ARG A 50 17.70 6.35 -7.30
N ALA A 51 17.55 6.77 -8.55
CA ALA A 51 16.78 7.95 -8.91
C ALA A 51 15.28 7.81 -8.65
N GLU A 52 14.76 6.58 -8.74
CA GLU A 52 13.33 6.25 -8.63
C GLU A 52 13.16 4.95 -7.82
N PRO A 53 11.96 4.68 -7.26
CA PRO A 53 11.68 3.46 -6.51
C PRO A 53 11.52 2.24 -7.42
N SER A 54 12.59 1.89 -8.14
CA SER A 54 12.66 0.76 -9.07
C SER A 54 14.05 0.16 -9.12
N LEU A 55 14.13 -1.18 -9.22
CA LEU A 55 15.42 -1.88 -9.35
C LEU A 55 16.15 -1.57 -10.66
N THR A 56 15.42 -1.14 -11.70
CA THR A 56 15.98 -0.78 -13.00
C THR A 56 16.33 0.70 -13.11
N ALA A 57 15.94 1.53 -12.13
CA ALA A 57 16.27 2.95 -12.12
C ALA A 57 17.78 3.17 -12.00
N LYS A 58 18.25 4.27 -12.60
CA LYS A 58 19.66 4.70 -12.55
C LYS A 58 20.17 4.68 -11.11
N ALA A 59 21.29 4.00 -10.88
CA ALA A 59 22.04 4.10 -9.63
C ALA A 59 22.69 5.48 -9.53
N LEU A 60 22.50 6.15 -8.40
CA LEU A 60 23.05 7.48 -8.13
C LEU A 60 24.36 7.37 -7.36
N PHE A 61 24.35 6.62 -6.25
CA PHE A 61 25.51 6.38 -5.40
C PHE A 61 25.29 5.13 -4.54
N ARG A 62 26.35 4.69 -3.85
CA ARG A 62 26.31 3.62 -2.86
C ARG A 62 26.55 4.20 -1.47
N LEU A 63 25.87 3.66 -0.47
CA LEU A 63 26.11 3.97 0.93
C LEU A 63 26.65 2.72 1.62
N PRO A 64 27.87 2.74 2.17
CA PRO A 64 28.42 1.62 2.92
C PRO A 64 27.59 1.28 4.17
N ARG A 65 27.83 0.10 4.75
CA ARG A 65 27.33 -0.27 6.09
C ARG A 65 27.76 0.77 7.14
N GLY A 66 26.90 1.00 8.13
CA GLY A 66 27.17 1.85 9.29
C GLY A 66 26.99 3.35 9.03
N GLN A 67 26.55 3.75 7.83
CA GLN A 67 26.21 5.12 7.53
C GLN A 67 24.84 5.50 8.10
N GLN A 68 24.78 6.67 8.73
CA GLN A 68 23.53 7.30 9.13
C GLN A 68 22.88 8.00 7.94
N VAL A 69 21.57 7.86 7.84
CA VAL A 69 20.73 8.52 6.84
C VAL A 69 19.45 9.03 7.50
N GLU A 70 18.84 10.04 6.92
CA GLU A 70 17.48 10.46 7.25
C GLU A 70 16.50 9.74 6.31
N GLY A 71 15.56 8.96 6.86
CA GLY A 71 14.40 8.49 6.12
C GLY A 71 13.43 9.65 5.92
N LEU A 72 13.08 9.98 4.67
CA LEU A 72 12.24 11.14 4.33
C LEU A 72 10.79 10.74 4.11
N THR A 73 10.58 9.66 3.36
CA THR A 73 9.27 9.11 3.02
C THR A 73 9.46 7.72 2.44
N GLY A 74 8.37 7.06 2.07
CA GLY A 74 8.41 5.78 1.38
C GLY A 74 7.17 5.51 0.56
N VAL A 75 7.24 4.42 -0.18
CA VAL A 75 6.13 3.91 -0.97
C VAL A 75 6.09 2.39 -0.87
N VAL A 76 4.94 1.85 -0.51
CA VAL A 76 4.69 0.41 -0.62
C VAL A 76 4.10 0.17 -1.99
N ILE A 77 4.84 -0.57 -2.81
CA ILE A 77 4.45 -0.94 -4.17
C ILE A 77 3.87 -2.34 -4.12
N THR A 78 2.62 -2.50 -4.53
CA THR A 78 1.94 -3.80 -4.65
C THR A 78 2.02 -4.27 -6.09
N GLU A 79 2.86 -5.27 -6.35
CA GLU A 79 3.01 -5.88 -7.68
C GLU A 79 1.88 -6.88 -7.96
N GLN A 80 1.45 -7.60 -6.92
CA GLN A 80 0.28 -8.49 -6.96
C GLN A 80 -0.53 -8.34 -5.67
N PRO A 81 -1.85 -8.13 -5.73
CA PRO A 81 -2.67 -8.05 -4.54
C PRO A 81 -2.89 -9.43 -3.93
N GLY A 82 -3.03 -9.43 -2.61
CA GLY A 82 -3.55 -10.57 -1.88
C GLY A 82 -5.05 -10.72 -2.14
N ILE A 83 -5.61 -11.86 -1.75
CA ILE A 83 -7.01 -12.19 -1.98
C ILE A 83 -7.65 -12.58 -0.65
N VAL A 84 -8.80 -11.98 -0.36
CA VAL A 84 -9.70 -12.45 0.69
C VAL A 84 -11.04 -12.74 0.04
N GLU A 85 -11.53 -13.96 0.21
CA GLU A 85 -12.84 -14.37 -0.28
C GLU A 85 -13.89 -14.23 0.82
N ILE A 86 -15.05 -13.71 0.45
CA ILE A 86 -16.20 -13.62 1.35
C ILE A 86 -16.99 -14.93 1.24
N LEU A 87 -16.99 -15.73 2.30
CA LEU A 87 -17.72 -17.00 2.36
C LEU A 87 -19.20 -16.81 2.71
N ARG A 88 -19.49 -15.81 3.54
CA ARG A 88 -20.84 -15.49 4.04
C ARG A 88 -21.02 -13.98 4.14
N SER A 89 -22.26 -13.51 4.11
CA SER A 89 -22.55 -12.09 4.27
C SER A 89 -21.96 -11.55 5.56
N VAL A 90 -21.24 -10.43 5.48
CA VAL A 90 -20.49 -9.86 6.61
C VAL A 90 -20.32 -8.35 6.43
N LYS A 91 -20.27 -7.61 7.54
CA LYS A 91 -19.98 -6.18 7.52
C LYS A 91 -18.48 -5.97 7.78
N LEU A 92 -17.77 -5.37 6.84
CA LEU A 92 -16.31 -5.14 6.91
C LEU A 92 -15.93 -3.72 6.50
N GLY A 93 -14.65 -3.40 6.58
CA GLY A 93 -14.06 -2.20 6.01
C GLY A 93 -14.22 -0.97 6.89
N TYR A 94 -13.12 -0.51 7.45
CA TYR A 94 -13.00 0.77 8.13
C TYR A 94 -12.39 1.79 7.18
N ASN A 95 -12.73 3.06 7.33
CA ASN A 95 -11.99 4.13 6.64
C ASN A 95 -10.71 4.48 7.43
N GLU A 96 -9.91 5.41 6.90
CA GLU A 96 -8.65 5.85 7.52
C GLU A 96 -8.85 6.57 8.86
N GLU A 97 -10.05 7.09 9.12
CA GLU A 97 -10.43 7.69 10.41
C GLU A 97 -10.87 6.64 11.44
N GLY A 98 -10.80 5.34 11.10
CA GLY A 98 -11.24 4.23 11.96
C GLY A 98 -12.77 4.08 12.05
N LYS A 99 -13.55 4.76 11.21
CA LYS A 99 -15.00 4.60 11.17
C LYS A 99 -15.37 3.36 10.37
N GLY A 100 -16.11 2.44 11.00
CA GLY A 100 -16.58 1.21 10.37
C GLY A 100 -17.11 0.19 11.36
N PRO A 101 -17.44 -1.03 10.89
CA PRO A 101 -17.37 -1.46 9.50
C PRO A 101 -18.46 -0.77 8.63
N LEU A 102 -18.12 -0.41 7.39
CA LEU A 102 -18.94 0.43 6.49
C LEU A 102 -19.60 -0.35 5.35
N LEU A 103 -19.06 -1.52 5.01
CA LEU A 103 -19.39 -2.24 3.79
C LEU A 103 -20.16 -3.52 4.12
N ASN A 104 -21.32 -3.70 3.48
CA ASN A 104 -22.07 -4.96 3.56
C ASN A 104 -21.63 -5.87 2.41
N MET A 105 -20.78 -6.85 2.72
CA MET A 105 -20.25 -7.80 1.75
C MET A 105 -21.18 -9.00 1.58
N LYS A 106 -21.20 -9.58 0.39
CA LYS A 106 -21.98 -10.78 0.06
C LYS A 106 -21.06 -11.98 -0.17
N ALA A 107 -21.57 -13.18 0.12
CA ALA A 107 -20.89 -14.42 -0.21
C ALA A 107 -20.50 -14.47 -1.70
N GLY A 108 -19.28 -14.91 -1.99
CA GLY A 108 -18.68 -14.95 -3.32
C GLY A 108 -17.94 -13.67 -3.74
N GLU A 109 -18.10 -12.55 -3.03
CA GLU A 109 -17.30 -11.35 -3.29
C GLU A 109 -15.83 -11.57 -2.90
N THR A 110 -14.93 -10.79 -3.52
CA THR A 110 -13.48 -10.85 -3.28
C THR A 110 -12.96 -9.47 -2.91
N LEU A 111 -12.08 -9.43 -1.91
CA LEU A 111 -11.30 -8.25 -1.53
C LEU A 111 -9.87 -8.41 -2.04
N TYR A 112 -9.30 -7.32 -2.54
CA TYR A 112 -7.91 -7.29 -2.99
C TYR A 112 -7.05 -6.63 -1.92
N ILE A 113 -6.25 -7.41 -1.20
CA ILE A 113 -5.34 -6.88 -0.18
C ILE A 113 -4.17 -6.18 -0.87
N LEU A 114 -3.94 -4.92 -0.51
CA LEU A 114 -2.89 -4.09 -1.06
C LEU A 114 -1.61 -4.14 -0.22
N GLY A 115 -1.71 -4.25 1.10
CA GLY A 115 -0.56 -4.34 2.00
C GLY A 115 -0.94 -4.30 3.47
N GLY A 116 0.00 -4.65 4.35
CA GLY A 116 -0.18 -4.56 5.80
C GLY A 116 -0.06 -3.12 6.32
N LEU A 117 -0.75 -2.84 7.43
CA LEU A 117 -0.78 -1.55 8.11
C LEU A 117 -0.17 -1.60 9.53
N GLY A 118 0.30 -2.77 9.98
CA GLY A 118 0.69 -3.01 11.38
C GLY A 118 -0.46 -3.63 12.19
N GLU A 119 -0.12 -4.27 13.32
CA GLU A 119 -1.09 -4.90 14.25
C GLU A 119 -2.07 -5.89 13.58
N GLY A 120 -1.65 -6.50 12.47
CA GLY A 120 -2.48 -7.39 11.65
C GLY A 120 -3.45 -6.69 10.69
N ASN A 121 -3.66 -5.37 10.83
CA ASN A 121 -4.52 -4.62 9.92
C ASN A 121 -3.96 -4.62 8.50
N SER A 122 -4.85 -4.61 7.51
CA SER A 122 -4.48 -4.62 6.10
C SER A 122 -5.28 -3.60 5.30
N LEU A 123 -4.62 -2.91 4.38
CA LEU A 123 -5.29 -2.09 3.37
C LEU A 123 -5.86 -3.00 2.29
N PHE A 124 -7.12 -2.82 1.92
CA PHE A 124 -7.72 -3.54 0.80
C PHE A 124 -8.48 -2.60 -0.14
N TRP A 125 -8.50 -2.99 -1.41
CA TRP A 125 -9.27 -2.34 -2.46
C TRP A 125 -10.63 -3.00 -2.61
N TYR A 126 -11.68 -2.18 -2.70
CA TYR A 126 -13.03 -2.61 -3.00
C TYR A 126 -13.78 -1.52 -3.75
N LYS A 127 -14.29 -1.85 -4.95
CA LYS A 127 -15.16 -0.98 -5.77
C LYS A 127 -14.63 0.46 -5.92
N GLY A 128 -13.37 0.59 -6.32
CA GLY A 128 -12.76 1.90 -6.62
C GLY A 128 -12.17 2.65 -5.43
N LYS A 129 -12.23 2.08 -4.21
CA LYS A 129 -11.79 2.72 -2.97
C LYS A 129 -10.97 1.79 -2.10
N THR A 130 -10.17 2.38 -1.21
CA THR A 130 -9.42 1.67 -0.19
C THR A 130 -10.15 1.68 1.15
N TYR A 131 -9.98 0.59 1.89
CA TYR A 131 -10.53 0.38 3.23
C TYR A 131 -9.51 -0.40 4.05
N ILE A 132 -9.71 -0.39 5.37
CA ILE A 132 -8.92 -1.15 6.33
C ILE A 132 -9.69 -2.39 6.72
N LEU A 133 -9.06 -3.55 6.56
CA LEU A 133 -9.51 -4.83 7.10
C LEU A 133 -8.79 -5.02 8.43
N ASP A 134 -9.59 -5.15 9.48
CA ASP A 134 -9.14 -5.50 10.80
C ASP A 134 -8.77 -6.99 10.89
N TYR A 135 -7.79 -7.29 11.74
CA TYR A 135 -7.37 -8.66 11.98
C TYR A 135 -8.22 -9.33 13.06
N ASP A 136 -8.89 -10.42 12.71
CA ASP A 136 -9.74 -11.19 13.62
C ASP A 136 -9.57 -12.69 13.35
N TYR A 137 -8.85 -13.39 14.24
CA TYR A 137 -8.61 -14.84 14.16
C TYR A 137 -9.87 -15.68 14.29
N ALA A 138 -10.93 -15.15 14.91
CA ALA A 138 -12.16 -15.88 15.15
C ALA A 138 -13.13 -15.78 13.96
N ARG A 139 -12.88 -14.87 13.02
CA ARG A 139 -13.74 -14.61 11.86
C ARG A 139 -13.79 -15.82 10.92
N LYS A 140 -15.01 -16.30 10.65
CA LYS A 140 -15.28 -17.47 9.79
C LYS A 140 -16.07 -17.11 8.53
N GLU A 141 -16.37 -15.83 8.33
CA GLU A 141 -17.11 -15.29 7.19
C GLU A 141 -16.20 -15.00 6.00
N ILE A 142 -14.89 -14.96 6.22
CA ILE A 142 -13.89 -14.72 5.19
C ILE A 142 -12.86 -15.84 5.14
N ARG A 143 -12.20 -15.98 4.00
CA ARG A 143 -11.04 -16.86 3.81
C ARG A 143 -9.88 -16.09 3.20
N TYR A 144 -8.75 -16.09 3.89
CA TYR A 144 -7.51 -15.58 3.32
C TYR A 144 -7.00 -16.54 2.24
N GLY A 145 -6.78 -16.00 1.05
CA GLY A 145 -6.12 -16.67 -0.05
C GLY A 145 -4.63 -16.34 -0.06
N ARG A 146 -4.09 -16.01 -1.24
CA ARG A 146 -2.69 -15.58 -1.37
C ARG A 146 -2.45 -14.24 -0.67
N SER A 147 -1.25 -14.05 -0.12
CA SER A 147 -0.77 -12.76 0.39
C SER A 147 -0.37 -11.81 -0.74
N PRO A 148 -0.40 -10.48 -0.52
CA PRO A 148 0.12 -9.53 -1.50
C PRO A 148 1.64 -9.66 -1.69
N GLN A 149 2.10 -9.37 -2.90
CA GLN A 149 3.52 -9.18 -3.20
C GLN A 149 3.84 -7.68 -3.11
N ASN A 150 4.44 -7.28 -2.00
CA ASN A 150 4.81 -5.91 -1.72
C ASN A 150 6.32 -5.69 -1.80
N ARG A 151 6.70 -4.50 -2.28
CA ARG A 151 8.06 -3.96 -2.14
C ARG A 151 7.96 -2.58 -1.52
N TRP A 152 8.68 -2.38 -0.42
CA TRP A 152 8.79 -1.06 0.19
C TRP A 152 10.03 -0.36 -0.33
N TRP A 153 9.86 0.86 -0.82
CA TRP A 153 10.95 1.74 -1.20
C TRP A 153 10.95 2.96 -0.29
N ILE A 154 12.14 3.42 0.05
CA ILE A 154 12.34 4.51 0.99
C ILE A 154 13.16 5.57 0.30
N LYS A 155 12.69 6.81 0.36
CA LYS A 155 13.50 7.97 0.01
C LYS A 155 14.33 8.35 1.21
N ILE A 156 15.64 8.43 1.02
CA ILE A 156 16.60 8.78 2.07
C ILE A 156 17.40 10.04 1.70
N ARG A 157 17.98 10.68 2.71
CA ARG A 157 19.01 11.71 2.59
C ARG A 157 20.23 11.32 3.40
N ASP A 158 21.42 11.42 2.82
CA ASP A 158 22.67 11.18 3.54
C ASP A 158 23.23 12.47 4.21
N LYS A 159 24.33 12.33 4.96
CA LYS A 159 25.00 13.47 5.62
C LYS A 159 25.54 14.54 4.67
N GLN A 160 25.70 14.21 3.39
CA GLN A 160 26.16 15.14 2.35
C GLN A 160 24.97 15.84 1.66
N GLY A 161 23.73 15.56 2.08
CA GLY A 161 22.52 16.11 1.50
C GLY A 161 22.07 15.42 0.20
N ARG A 162 22.68 14.30 -0.18
CA ARG A 162 22.31 13.56 -1.39
C ARG A 162 21.06 12.73 -1.11
N GLU A 163 20.12 12.76 -2.06
CA GLU A 163 18.85 12.04 -1.93
C GLU A 163 18.67 10.96 -2.99
N GLY A 164 17.86 9.96 -2.66
CA GLY A 164 17.33 9.00 -3.61
C GLY A 164 16.60 7.86 -2.94
N TRP A 165 16.24 6.86 -3.73
CA TRP A 165 15.40 5.74 -3.35
C TRP A 165 16.21 4.47 -3.11
N VAL A 166 15.90 3.77 -2.03
CA VAL A 166 16.48 2.48 -1.67
C VAL A 166 15.34 1.48 -1.51
N ALA A 167 15.49 0.29 -2.11
CA ALA A 167 14.58 -0.82 -1.87
C ALA A 167 14.81 -1.32 -0.44
N GLU A 168 13.80 -1.33 0.41
CA GLU A 168 13.95 -1.79 1.78
C GLU A 168 13.83 -3.30 1.88
N ALA A 169 14.96 -3.93 2.20
CA ALA A 169 15.09 -5.38 2.36
C ALA A 169 15.77 -5.72 3.70
N LYS A 170 15.38 -5.02 4.78
CA LYS A 170 16.04 -5.03 6.10
C LYS A 170 17.41 -4.33 6.08
N ASN A 171 17.51 -3.29 5.27
CA ASN A 171 18.72 -2.52 5.02
C ASN A 171 19.03 -1.52 6.11
N PHE A 172 18.06 -1.09 6.91
CA PHE A 172 18.31 -0.13 7.99
C PHE A 172 17.99 -0.70 9.39
N ALA A 173 18.69 -0.16 10.38
CA ALA A 173 18.43 -0.33 11.81
C ALA A 173 17.79 0.95 12.36
N HIS A 174 17.10 0.82 13.50
CA HIS A 174 16.46 1.92 14.22
C HIS A 174 15.33 2.55 13.40
N MET A 175 14.67 1.75 12.56
CA MET A 175 13.50 2.18 11.80
C MET A 175 12.24 2.19 12.67
N ASP A 176 12.22 1.25 13.61
CA ASP A 176 11.21 1.14 14.65
C ASP A 176 11.53 2.15 15.76
N ARG A 177 10.50 2.77 16.32
CA ARG A 177 10.61 3.60 17.53
C ARG A 177 10.55 2.77 18.82
N LEU A 178 10.18 1.50 18.70
CA LEU A 178 10.09 0.53 19.79
C LEU A 178 11.37 -0.29 19.97
N GLU A 179 12.35 -0.12 19.08
CA GLU A 179 13.72 -0.65 19.18
C GLU A 179 14.60 0.14 20.15
#